data_AF-A0A6M7U400-F1
#
_entry.id   AF-A0A6M7U400-F1
#
_cell.length_a   1.000
_cell.length_b   1.000
_cell.length_c   1.000
_cell.angle_alpha   90.00
_cell.angle_beta   90.00
_cell.angle_gamma   90.00
#
_symmetry.space_group_name_H-M   'P 1'
#
loop_
_entity.id
_entity.type
_entity.pdbx_description
1 polymer ?
#
loop_
_entity_poly.entity_id
_entity_poly.type
_entity_poly.pdbx_seq_one_letter_code
_entity_poly.pdbx_strand_id
1 'polypeptide(L)' 'MAPRTIGQDELDGFQIDDDGRLYWRGKGVLLDHRVTLRGFELVLATIASIGALLAGIHPFGVTLGWW' A
#
# COMPACT_ATOMS: atom_id res chain seq x y z
N MET A 1 8.72 19.93 14.59
CA MET A 1 7.46 20.72 14.70
C MET A 1 6.37 19.77 15.14
N ALA A 2 5.63 20.11 16.21
CA ALA A 2 4.54 19.27 16.71
C ALA A 2 3.29 19.44 15.80
N PRO A 3 2.52 18.35 15.53
CA PRO A 3 1.29 18.44 14.76
C PRO A 3 0.29 19.34 15.49
N ARG A 4 -0.30 20.28 14.77
CA ARG A 4 -1.35 21.16 15.29
C ARG A 4 -2.70 20.60 14.88
N THR A 5 -3.61 20.45 15.85
CA THR A 5 -5.00 20.08 15.56
C THR A 5 -5.63 21.17 14.69
N ILE A 6 -6.10 20.79 13.51
CA ILE A 6 -6.83 21.67 12.60
C ILE A 6 -8.17 22.04 13.27
N GLY A 7 -8.46 23.34 13.35
CA GLY A 7 -9.72 23.83 13.89
C GLY A 7 -10.89 23.53 12.96
N GLN A 8 -12.10 23.44 13.49
CA GLN A 8 -13.29 23.08 12.71
C GLN A 8 -13.56 24.07 11.56
N ASP A 9 -13.26 25.35 11.77
CA ASP A 9 -13.39 26.42 10.78
C ASP A 9 -12.39 26.31 9.60
N GLU A 10 -11.29 25.57 9.80
CA GLU A 10 -10.31 25.32 8.75
C GLU A 10 -10.71 24.14 7.85
N LEU A 11 -11.67 23.32 8.27
CA LEU A 11 -12.19 22.19 7.48
C LEU A 11 -12.98 22.66 6.26
N ASP A 12 -13.66 23.80 6.33
CA ASP A 12 -14.39 24.39 5.20
C ASP A 12 -13.47 24.83 4.05
N GLY A 13 -12.16 24.91 4.31
CA GLY A 13 -11.14 25.22 3.31
C GLY A 13 -10.72 24.04 2.44
N PHE A 14 -11.21 22.83 2.71
CA PHE A 14 -10.92 21.64 1.91
C PHE A 14 -11.81 21.61 0.67
N GLN A 15 -11.17 21.52 -0.49
CA GLN A 15 -11.82 21.41 -1.79
C GLN A 15 -11.29 20.17 -2.49
N ILE A 16 -12.18 19.43 -3.14
CA ILE A 16 -11.83 18.26 -3.94
C ILE A 16 -11.95 18.68 -5.40
N ASP A 17 -10.91 18.46 -6.16
CA ASP A 17 -10.88 18.68 -7.61
C ASP A 17 -11.49 17.49 -8.36
N ASP A 18 -11.86 17.67 -9.63
CA ASP A 18 -12.47 16.62 -10.46
C ASP A 18 -11.57 15.38 -10.63
N ASP A 19 -10.25 15.57 -10.50
CA ASP A 19 -9.24 14.50 -10.49
C ASP A 19 -9.09 13.79 -9.11
N GLY A 20 -9.97 14.07 -8.15
CA GLY A 20 -9.96 13.46 -6.82
C GLY A 20 -8.82 13.93 -5.90
N ARG A 21 -8.17 15.05 -6.25
CA ARG A 21 -7.08 15.65 -5.47
C ARG A 21 -7.63 16.59 -4.41
N LEU A 22 -7.12 16.47 -3.19
CA LEU A 22 -7.52 17.33 -2.06
C LEU A 22 -6.66 18.60 -2.04
N TYR A 23 -7.33 19.74 -2.06
CA TYR A 23 -6.72 21.06 -1.93
C TYR A 23 -7.19 21.71 -0.64
N TRP A 24 -6.31 22.47 0.01
CA TRP A 24 -6.64 23.29 1.17
C TRP A 24 -6.26 24.73 0.85
N ARG A 25 -7.28 25.60 0.76
CA ARG A 25 -7.13 27.02 0.38
C ARG A 25 -6.26 27.22 -0.87
N GLY A 26 -6.49 26.41 -1.91
CA GLY A 26 -5.75 26.48 -3.18
C GLY A 26 -4.32 25.94 -3.15
N LYS A 27 -3.85 25.42 -2.01
CA LYS A 27 -2.59 24.66 -1.91
C LYS A 27 -2.92 23.17 -1.97
N GLY A 28 -2.24 22.45 -2.87
CA GLY A 28 -2.37 21.01 -2.96
C GLY A 28 -1.97 20.37 -1.63
N VAL A 29 -2.91 19.72 -0.96
CA VAL A 29 -2.61 18.93 0.21
C VAL A 29 -2.11 17.61 -0.33
N LEU A 30 -0.79 17.40 -0.28
CA LEU A 30 -0.30 16.04 -0.28
C LEU A 30 -0.84 15.41 0.99
N LEU A 31 -1.98 14.72 0.87
CA LEU A 31 -2.21 13.56 1.70
C LEU A 31 -0.94 12.74 1.48
N ASP A 32 -0.11 12.67 2.52
CA ASP A 32 0.91 11.66 2.63
C ASP A 32 0.12 10.36 2.58
N HIS A 33 -0.14 9.91 1.35
CA HIS A 33 -0.70 8.63 1.07
C HIS A 33 0.41 7.75 1.58
N ARG A 34 0.26 7.36 2.85
CA ARG A 34 1.09 6.37 3.49
C ARG A 34 0.82 5.16 2.62
N VAL A 35 1.63 5.00 1.57
CA VAL A 35 1.75 3.79 0.80
C VAL A 35 2.30 2.85 1.84
N THR A 36 1.40 2.33 2.67
CA THR A 36 1.75 1.37 3.70
C THR A 36 2.36 0.27 2.87
N LEU A 37 3.67 0.07 3.03
CA LEU A 37 4.42 -0.94 2.29
C LEU A 37 3.70 -2.27 2.28
N ARG A 38 2.84 -2.53 3.28
CA ARG A 38 1.79 -3.55 3.33
C ARG A 38 1.29 -4.07 1.99
N GLY A 39 0.93 -3.23 1.01
CA GLY A 39 0.49 -3.72 -0.30
C GLY A 39 1.60 -4.44 -1.07
N PHE A 40 2.74 -3.77 -1.22
CA PHE A 40 3.94 -4.31 -1.87
C PHE A 40 4.55 -5.48 -1.09
N GLU A 41 4.60 -5.37 0.23
CA GLU A 41 5.11 -6.36 1.18
C GLU A 41 4.24 -7.62 1.18
N LEU A 42 2.91 -7.48 1.06
CA LEU A 42 2.00 -8.62 0.88
C LEU A 42 2.23 -9.33 -0.46
N VAL A 43 2.41 -8.58 -1.55
CA VAL A 43 2.72 -9.17 -2.86
C VAL A 43 4.05 -9.93 -2.80
N LEU A 44 5.07 -9.31 -2.22
CA LEU A 44 6.39 -9.92 -2.09
C LEU A 44 6.36 -11.18 -1.22
N ALA A 45 5.66 -11.14 -0.09
CA ALA A 45 5.49 -12.30 0.79
C ALA A 45 4.72 -13.43 0.11
N THR A 46 3.71 -13.10 -0.71
CA THR A 46 2.94 -14.09 -1.46
C THR A 46 3.81 -14.80 -2.49
N ILE A 47 4.60 -14.05 -3.27
CA ILE A 47 5.53 -14.63 -4.26
C ILE A 47 6.59 -15.49 -3.57
N ALA A 48 7.17 -14.99 -2.47
CA ALA A 48 8.17 -15.73 -1.70
C ALA A 48 7.59 -17.04 -1.13
N SER A 49 6.36 -16.99 -0.60
CA SER A 49 5.68 -18.18 -0.05
C SER A 49 5.39 -19.23 -1.13
N ILE A 50 4.89 -18.81 -2.30
CA ILE A 50 4.66 -19.72 -3.44
C ILE A 50 5.98 -20.32 -3.93
N GLY A 51 7.04 -19.51 -4.05
CA GLY A 51 8.37 -19.98 -4.46
C GLY A 51 8.96 -20.99 -3.48
N ALA A 52 8.85 -20.72 -2.17
CA ALA A 52 9.29 -21.63 -1.13
C ALA A 52 8.49 -22.95 -1.13
N LEU A 53 7.17 -22.87 -1.33
CA LEU A 53 6.31 -24.04 -1.43
C LEU A 53 6.68 -24.90 -2.65
N LEU A 54 6.84 -24.28 -3.82
CA LEU A 54 7.23 -24.98 -5.06
C LEU A 54 8.63 -25.60 -4.93
N ALA A 55 9.59 -24.88 -4.36
CA ALA A 55 10.93 -25.41 -4.09
C ALA A 55 10.90 -26.59 -3.09
N GLY A 56 10.00 -26.55 -2.11
CA GLY A 56 9.78 -27.63 -1.15
C GLY A 56 9.09 -28.86 -1.75
N ILE A 57 8.14 -28.67 -2.68
CA ILE A 57 7.43 -29.76 -3.38
C ILE A 57 8.29 -30.36 -4.50
N HIS A 58 9.19 -29.59 -5.09
CA HIS A 58 10.06 -30.03 -6.18
C HIS A 58 10.81 -31.35 -5.91
N PRO A 59 11.51 -31.56 -4.77
CA PRO A 59 12.15 -32.85 -4.49
C PRO A 59 11.15 -34.01 -4.40
N PHE A 60 9.90 -33.77 -3.98
CA PHE A 60 8.90 -34.83 -3.85
C PHE A 60 8.34 -35.27 -5.20
N GLY A 61 8.08 -34.38 -6.15
CA GLY A 61 7.60 -34.84 -7.45
C GLY A 61 8.69 -35.45 -8.34
N VAL A 62 9.96 -35.04 -8.18
CA VAL A 62 11.09 -35.77 -8.78
C VAL A 62 11.19 -37.19 -8.20
N THR A 63 11.01 -37.33 -6.89
CA THR A 63 11.12 -38.65 -6.23
C THR A 63 9.90 -39.54 -6.42
N LEU A 64 8.71 -38.98 -6.62
CA LEU A 64 7.46 -39.70 -6.88
C LEU A 64 7.17 -39.93 -8.38
N GLY A 65 8.01 -39.41 -9.28
CA GLY A 65 7.88 -39.59 -10.73
C GLY A 65 6.67 -38.88 -11.36
N TRP A 66 6.17 -37.82 -10.72
CA TRP A 66 5.09 -36.99 -11.28
C TRP A 66 5.54 -36.10 -12.44
N TRP A 67 6.86 -35.90 -12.59
CA TRP A 67 7.53 -35.28 -13.73
C TRP A 67 8.94 -35.86 -13.91
#